data_AF-A0A2E3JQV6-F1
#
_entry.id   AF-A0A2E3JQV6-F1
#
_cell.length_a   1.000
_cell.length_b   1.000
_cell.length_c   1.000
_cell.angle_alpha   90.00
_cell.angle_beta   90.00
_cell.angle_gamma   90.00
#
_symmetry.space_group_name_H-M   'P 1'
#
loop_
_entity.id
_entity.type
_entity.pdbx_description
1 polymer ?
#
loop_
_entity_poly.entity_id
_entity_poly.type
_entity_poly.pdbx_seq_one_letter_code
_entity_poly.pdbx_strand_id
1 'polypeptide(L)'
;MISKYKIVVFFFYLSLIVNLSFCSVTLQTEDQDTAATSTTIELTFCDEIEIEYVEYSNQLFDNTKQFNIFLDEISPESIDVDRKTFFDEIEINYKYREVYVSYLEVRLDNLNNIYTLLTENIDCYFPDDQTIALEQIIKAQNELDTFLNQ
;
A
#
# COMPACT_ATOMS: atom_id res chain seq x y z
N MET A 1 61.28 16.37 32.22
CA MET A 1 59.92 16.91 32.39
C MET A 1 58.93 15.86 31.89
N ILE A 2 57.87 15.66 32.64
CA ILE A 2 57.13 14.39 32.79
C ILE A 2 56.27 14.05 31.57
N SER A 3 56.49 12.85 31.02
CA SER A 3 55.60 12.17 30.09
C SER A 3 54.37 11.65 30.85
N LYS A 4 53.20 12.22 30.57
CA LYS A 4 51.88 11.79 31.08
C LYS A 4 50.82 12.04 30.01
N TYR A 5 50.70 11.14 29.04
CA TYR A 5 49.40 10.88 28.44
C TYR A 5 49.13 9.38 28.52
N LYS A 6 48.27 9.08 29.49
CA LYS A 6 47.90 7.77 29.96
C LYS A 6 47.06 7.07 28.88
N ILE A 7 47.46 5.83 28.65
CA ILE A 7 46.64 4.67 28.29
C ILE A 7 45.24 4.81 28.93
N VAL A 8 44.26 5.22 28.13
CA VAL A 8 42.83 5.16 28.44
C VAL A 8 42.11 4.74 27.15
N VAL A 9 42.46 3.57 26.62
CA VAL A 9 41.74 2.94 25.49
C VAL A 9 41.36 1.49 25.84
N PHE A 10 41.38 1.13 27.13
CA PHE A 10 41.15 -0.26 27.56
C PHE A 10 39.97 -0.44 28.52
N PHE A 11 39.14 0.58 28.72
CA PHE A 11 37.98 0.51 29.63
C PHE A 11 36.71 1.13 29.04
N PHE A 12 36.50 0.96 27.74
CA PHE A 12 35.23 1.32 27.08
C PHE A 12 34.62 0.14 26.31
N TYR A 13 34.97 -1.08 26.71
CA TYR A 13 34.48 -2.35 26.14
C TYR A 13 33.75 -3.22 27.17
N LEU A 14 33.18 -2.60 28.21
CA LEU A 14 32.44 -3.30 29.27
C LEU A 14 31.14 -2.57 29.63
N SER A 15 30.36 -2.21 28.61
CA SER A 15 28.95 -1.83 28.78
C SER A 15 28.12 -2.33 27.59
N LEU A 16 28.26 -3.63 27.30
CA LEU A 16 27.33 -4.40 26.50
C LEU A 16 26.72 -5.46 27.42
N ILE A 17 25.73 -5.05 28.21
CA ILE A 17 24.83 -5.93 28.96
C ILE A 17 23.43 -5.47 28.53
N VAL A 18 22.92 -5.96 27.39
CA VAL A 18 22.07 -7.16 27.32
C VAL A 18 20.99 -7.11 28.39
N ASN A 19 19.99 -6.26 28.19
CA ASN A 19 18.65 -6.48 28.74
C ASN A 19 17.83 -7.20 27.67
N LEU A 20 18.15 -8.48 27.45
CA LEU A 20 17.21 -9.41 26.87
C LEU A 20 16.35 -9.89 28.04
N SER A 21 15.09 -9.45 28.08
CA SER A 21 14.08 -10.09 28.89
C SER A 21 13.91 -11.52 28.37
N PHE A 22 14.60 -12.47 28.99
CA PHE A 22 14.33 -13.88 28.80
C PHE A 22 12.93 -14.15 29.37
N CYS A 23 11.92 -14.13 28.50
CA CYS A 23 10.70 -14.90 28.75
C CYS A 23 11.14 -16.35 28.87
N SER A 24 11.23 -16.82 30.11
CA SER A 24 11.49 -18.21 30.42
C SER A 24 10.23 -18.97 30.03
N VAL A 25 10.17 -19.46 28.79
CA VAL A 25 9.15 -20.44 28.41
C VAL A 25 9.58 -21.74 29.05
N THR A 26 8.97 -22.06 30.19
CA THR A 26 9.00 -23.42 30.73
C THR A 26 8.36 -24.32 29.69
N LEU A 27 9.20 -25.07 28.98
CA LEU A 27 8.79 -26.14 28.08
C LEU A 27 8.36 -27.31 28.97
N GLN A 28 7.16 -27.21 29.54
CA GLN A 28 6.45 -28.39 30.02
C GLN A 28 6.00 -29.15 28.79
N THR A 29 6.67 -30.27 28.52
CA THR A 29 6.12 -31.34 27.70
C THR A 29 4.95 -31.92 28.49
N GLU A 30 3.81 -31.26 28.38
CA GLU A 30 2.53 -31.85 28.68
C GLU A 30 1.96 -32.25 27.32
N ASP A 31 1.96 -33.56 27.05
CA ASP A 31 1.18 -34.17 25.96
C ASP A 31 -0.30 -33.89 26.24
N GLN A 32 -0.70 -32.65 26.01
CA GLN A 32 -2.09 -32.26 25.95
C GLN A 32 -2.37 -32.06 24.48
N ASP A 33 -3.03 -33.07 23.90
CA ASP A 33 -3.73 -32.99 22.62
C ASP A 33 -4.42 -31.64 22.54
N THR A 34 -3.73 -30.67 21.96
CA THR A 34 -4.30 -29.38 21.65
C THR A 34 -5.10 -29.68 20.40
N ALA A 35 -6.32 -30.15 20.61
CA ALA A 35 -7.36 -30.06 19.62
C ALA A 35 -7.36 -28.59 19.20
N ALA A 36 -6.76 -28.31 18.05
CA ALA A 36 -6.88 -27.03 17.39
C ALA A 36 -8.36 -26.90 17.06
N THR A 37 -9.13 -26.33 17.99
CA THR A 37 -10.50 -25.92 17.73
C THR A 37 -10.39 -24.84 16.69
N SER A 38 -10.48 -25.24 15.41
CA SER A 38 -10.73 -24.32 14.32
C SER A 38 -12.12 -23.76 14.53
N THR A 39 -12.24 -22.74 15.37
CA THR A 39 -13.40 -21.86 15.35
C THR A 39 -13.38 -21.17 14.01
N THR A 40 -14.18 -21.66 13.05
CA THR A 40 -14.58 -20.88 11.89
C THR A 40 -15.21 -19.60 12.43
N ILE A 41 -14.49 -18.49 12.29
CA ILE A 41 -15.03 -17.17 12.57
C ILE A 41 -16.05 -16.93 11.46
N GLU A 42 -17.33 -16.96 11.82
CA GLU A 42 -18.39 -16.57 10.91
C GLU A 42 -18.33 -15.04 10.79
N LEU A 43 -18.07 -14.56 9.58
CA LEU A 43 -18.03 -13.14 9.29
C LEU A 43 -19.44 -12.56 9.40
N THR A 44 -19.55 -11.38 9.99
CA THR A 44 -20.79 -10.61 9.89
C THR A 44 -20.88 -9.98 8.51
N PHE A 45 -22.09 -9.57 8.11
CA PHE A 45 -22.31 -8.86 6.86
C PHE A 45 -21.36 -7.66 6.69
N CYS A 46 -21.19 -6.82 7.72
CA CYS A 46 -20.30 -5.67 7.61
C CYS A 46 -18.82 -6.06 7.55
N ASP A 47 -18.42 -7.21 8.12
CA ASP A 47 -17.05 -7.70 7.97
C ASP A 47 -16.78 -8.12 6.51
N GLU A 48 -17.76 -8.73 5.83
CA GLU A 48 -17.66 -9.07 4.41
C GLU A 48 -17.54 -7.81 3.54
N ILE A 49 -18.35 -6.79 3.84
CA ILE A 49 -18.29 -5.50 3.14
C ILE A 49 -16.97 -4.77 3.39
N GLU A 50 -16.42 -4.81 4.62
CA GLU A 50 -15.11 -4.23 4.92
C GLU A 50 -13.99 -4.91 4.11
N ILE A 51 -14.04 -6.23 3.97
CA ILE A 51 -13.08 -6.99 3.14
C ILE A 51 -13.15 -6.53 1.68
N GLU A 52 -14.35 -6.39 1.12
CA GLU A 52 -14.54 -5.95 -0.26
C GLU A 52 -14.05 -4.50 -0.45
N TYR A 53 -14.32 -3.61 0.51
CA TYR A 53 -13.80 -2.24 0.52
C TYR A 53 -12.26 -2.21 0.49
N VAL A 54 -11.62 -3.02 1.35
CA VAL A 54 -10.17 -3.14 1.42
C VAL A 54 -9.61 -3.69 0.11
N GLU A 55 -10.30 -4.64 -0.53
CA GLU A 55 -9.90 -5.19 -1.81
C GLU A 55 -9.87 -4.11 -2.90
N TYR A 56 -10.95 -3.37 -3.13
CA TYR A 56 -10.96 -2.29 -4.12
C TYR A 56 -9.94 -1.19 -3.81
N SER A 57 -9.75 -0.87 -2.52
CA SER A 57 -8.75 0.11 -2.08
C SER A 57 -7.33 -0.35 -2.40
N ASN A 58 -7.03 -1.64 -2.21
CA ASN A 58 -5.75 -2.22 -2.59
C ASN A 58 -5.57 -2.23 -4.11
N GLN A 59 -6.62 -2.51 -4.88
CA GLN A 59 -6.57 -2.44 -6.34
C GLN A 59 -6.27 -1.02 -6.84
N LEU A 60 -6.84 0.03 -6.22
CA LEU A 60 -6.47 1.43 -6.52
C LEU A 60 -4.99 1.69 -6.25
N PHE A 61 -4.52 1.28 -5.06
CA PHE A 61 -3.13 1.47 -4.66
C PHE A 61 -2.17 0.75 -5.60
N ASP A 62 -2.45 -0.51 -5.92
CA ASP A 62 -1.63 -1.32 -6.81
C ASP A 62 -1.64 -0.79 -8.24
N ASN A 63 -2.78 -0.32 -8.75
CA ASN A 63 -2.87 0.32 -10.05
C ASN A 63 -1.96 1.57 -10.13
N THR A 64 -2.03 2.46 -9.12
CA THR A 64 -1.13 3.61 -9.02
C THR A 64 0.33 3.21 -8.89
N LYS A 65 0.63 2.17 -8.11
CA LYS A 65 1.99 1.66 -7.94
C LYS A 65 2.55 1.11 -9.25
N GLN A 66 1.79 0.29 -9.97
CA GLN A 66 2.20 -0.29 -11.25
C GLN A 66 2.45 0.80 -12.30
N PHE A 67 1.57 1.81 -12.36
CA PHE A 67 1.79 2.95 -13.25
C PHE A 67 3.09 3.70 -12.91
N ASN A 68 3.38 3.94 -11.62
CA ASN A 68 4.62 4.60 -11.23
C ASN A 68 5.86 3.75 -11.51
N ILE A 69 5.79 2.42 -11.34
CA ILE A 69 6.88 1.51 -11.72
C ILE A 69 7.12 1.60 -13.23
N PHE A 70 6.05 1.58 -14.04
CA PHE A 70 6.17 1.74 -15.47
C PHE A 70 6.89 3.05 -15.84
N LEU A 71 6.55 4.17 -15.18
CA LEU A 71 7.22 5.45 -15.41
C LEU A 71 8.71 5.38 -15.05
N ASP A 72 9.07 4.82 -13.90
CA ASP A 72 10.45 4.67 -13.43
C ASP A 72 11.30 3.73 -14.31
N GLU A 73 10.65 2.86 -15.09
CA GLU A 73 11.31 1.92 -16.01
C GLU A 73 11.50 2.48 -17.44
N ILE A 74 11.03 3.70 -17.72
CA ILE A 74 11.18 4.32 -19.06
C ILE A 74 12.65 4.52 -19.42
N SER A 75 13.48 4.97 -18.46
CA SER A 75 14.88 5.24 -18.69
C SER A 75 15.71 5.13 -17.39
N PRO A 76 17.05 5.19 -17.46
CA PRO A 76 17.89 5.21 -16.26
C PRO A 76 18.00 6.61 -15.61
N GLU A 77 17.25 7.61 -16.09
CA GLU A 77 17.20 8.96 -15.53
C GLU A 77 16.33 8.98 -14.25
N SER A 78 15.89 10.16 -13.82
CA SER A 78 14.98 10.27 -12.67
C SER A 78 13.51 10.10 -13.08
N ILE A 79 12.69 9.60 -12.16
CA ILE A 79 11.23 9.50 -12.33
C ILE A 79 10.56 10.81 -12.75
N ASP A 80 11.11 11.97 -12.39
CA ASP A 80 10.61 13.27 -12.83
C ASP A 80 10.84 13.51 -14.33
N VAL A 81 12.02 13.13 -14.83
CA VAL A 81 12.37 13.20 -16.26
C VAL A 81 11.52 12.21 -17.04
N ASP A 82 11.37 10.99 -16.53
CA ASP A 82 10.59 9.94 -17.19
C ASP A 82 9.10 10.27 -17.25
N ARG A 83 8.54 10.75 -16.15
CA ARG A 83 7.16 11.25 -16.13
C ARG A 83 6.93 12.37 -17.13
N LYS A 84 7.87 13.32 -17.22
CA LYS A 84 7.78 14.41 -18.20
C LYS A 84 7.81 13.84 -19.63
N THR A 85 8.77 12.95 -19.90
CA THR A 85 8.91 12.29 -21.21
C THR A 85 7.66 11.51 -21.59
N PHE A 86 7.10 10.76 -20.63
CA PHE A 86 5.87 10.00 -20.81
C PHE A 86 4.73 10.89 -21.29
N PHE A 87 4.43 11.99 -20.59
CA PHE A 87 3.33 12.88 -20.93
C PHE A 87 3.61 13.75 -22.16
N ASP A 88 4.86 14.12 -22.44
CA ASP A 88 5.23 14.84 -23.65
C ASP A 88 5.05 13.98 -24.92
N GLU A 89 5.26 12.67 -24.81
CA GLU A 89 5.23 11.73 -25.93
C GLU A 89 3.93 10.91 -26.02
N ILE A 90 3.01 11.06 -25.06
CA ILE A 90 1.83 10.19 -24.92
C ILE A 90 0.91 10.19 -26.15
N GLU A 91 0.88 11.30 -26.92
CA GLU A 91 0.08 11.41 -28.14
C GLU A 91 0.67 10.64 -29.32
N ILE A 92 2.00 10.48 -29.37
CA ILE A 92 2.72 9.85 -30.49
C ILE A 92 3.17 8.42 -30.16
N ASN A 93 3.32 8.10 -28.88
CA ASN A 93 3.74 6.79 -28.41
C ASN A 93 2.52 5.95 -28.00
N TYR A 94 2.10 5.04 -28.89
CA TYR A 94 0.90 4.22 -28.68
C TYR A 94 0.98 3.37 -27.40
N LYS A 95 2.18 2.92 -27.00
CA LYS A 95 2.38 2.14 -25.78
C LYS A 95 2.11 2.98 -24.54
N TYR A 96 2.55 4.25 -24.54
CA TYR A 96 2.27 5.16 -23.43
C TYR A 96 0.79 5.46 -23.32
N ARG A 97 0.14 5.70 -24.46
CA ARG A 97 -1.32 5.88 -24.53
C ARG A 97 -2.06 4.67 -23.95
N GLU A 98 -1.73 3.47 -24.39
CA GLU A 98 -2.38 2.23 -23.92
C GLU A 98 -2.22 2.03 -22.41
N VAL A 99 -1.00 2.21 -21.88
CA VAL A 99 -0.73 2.10 -20.45
C VAL A 99 -1.52 3.15 -19.66
N TYR A 100 -1.61 4.39 -20.15
CA TYR A 100 -2.35 5.44 -19.47
C TYR A 100 -3.85 5.20 -19.48
N VAL A 101 -4.43 4.79 -20.62
CA VAL A 101 -5.86 4.43 -20.71
C VAL A 101 -6.16 3.32 -19.71
N SER A 102 -5.37 2.24 -19.71
CA SER A 102 -5.57 1.13 -18.79
C SER A 102 -5.50 1.57 -17.32
N TYR A 103 -4.54 2.43 -16.97
CA TYR A 103 -4.44 3.03 -15.64
C TYR A 103 -5.71 3.83 -15.28
N LEU A 104 -6.20 4.67 -16.19
CA LEU A 104 -7.38 5.51 -15.96
C LEU A 104 -8.66 4.69 -15.83
N GLU A 105 -8.84 3.66 -16.66
CA GLU A 105 -10.00 2.76 -16.62
C GLU A 105 -10.07 2.00 -15.30
N VAL A 106 -8.98 1.34 -14.89
CA VAL A 106 -8.92 0.59 -13.63
C VAL A 106 -9.13 1.51 -12.42
N ARG A 107 -8.59 2.73 -12.47
CA ARG A 107 -8.78 3.74 -11.42
C ARG A 107 -10.25 4.15 -11.32
N LEU A 108 -10.90 4.44 -12.44
CA LEU A 108 -12.30 4.85 -12.47
C LEU A 108 -13.22 3.72 -11.98
N ASP A 109 -12.98 2.49 -12.43
CA ASP A 109 -13.78 1.32 -12.05
C ASP A 109 -13.75 1.11 -10.53
N ASN A 110 -12.55 1.07 -9.94
CA ASN A 110 -12.42 0.89 -8.50
C ASN A 110 -12.99 2.05 -7.68
N LEU A 111 -12.86 3.30 -8.14
CA LEU A 111 -13.50 4.44 -7.47
C LEU A 111 -15.03 4.31 -7.47
N ASN A 112 -15.62 3.83 -8.57
CA ASN A 112 -17.05 3.55 -8.66
C ASN A 112 -17.47 2.38 -7.76
N ASN A 113 -16.69 1.31 -7.73
CA ASN A 113 -16.99 0.14 -6.90
C ASN A 113 -16.98 0.50 -5.42
N ILE A 114 -15.96 1.25 -4.97
CA ILE A 114 -15.90 1.75 -3.59
C ILE A 114 -17.10 2.65 -3.29
N TYR A 115 -17.39 3.63 -4.16
CA TYR A 115 -18.51 4.54 -3.93
C TYR A 115 -19.86 3.81 -3.85
N THR A 116 -20.10 2.87 -4.77
CA THR A 116 -21.30 2.03 -4.76
C THR A 116 -21.37 1.21 -3.48
N LEU A 117 -20.29 0.53 -3.11
CA LEU A 117 -20.22 -0.27 -1.89
C LEU A 117 -20.55 0.55 -0.64
N LEU A 118 -19.99 1.76 -0.51
CA LEU A 118 -20.24 2.66 0.62
C LEU A 118 -21.69 3.19 0.63
N THR A 119 -22.24 3.53 -0.54
CA THR A 119 -23.59 4.13 -0.64
C THR A 119 -24.71 3.11 -0.54
N GLU A 120 -24.47 1.86 -0.89
CA GLU A 120 -25.45 0.77 -0.74
C GLU A 120 -25.43 0.18 0.69
N ASN A 121 -24.33 0.34 1.42
CA ASN A 121 -24.12 -0.25 2.75
C ASN A 121 -23.92 0.79 3.85
N ILE A 122 -24.72 1.87 3.85
CA ILE A 122 -24.63 3.00 4.79
C ILE A 122 -24.75 2.62 6.27
N ASP A 123 -25.31 1.44 6.57
CA ASP A 123 -25.48 0.92 7.93
C ASP A 123 -24.18 0.30 8.47
N CYS A 124 -23.21 0.00 7.61
CA CYS A 124 -21.88 -0.44 8.02
C CYS A 124 -20.98 0.77 8.32
N TYR A 125 -20.15 0.63 9.36
CA TYR A 125 -19.23 1.69 9.76
C TYR A 125 -17.98 1.66 8.88
N PHE A 126 -17.70 2.76 8.19
CA PHE A 126 -16.44 2.98 7.49
C PHE A 126 -15.74 4.20 8.09
N PRO A 127 -14.42 4.16 8.28
CA PRO A 127 -13.65 5.33 8.69
C PRO A 127 -13.86 6.51 7.73
N ASP A 128 -14.05 7.73 8.25
CA ASP A 128 -14.30 8.91 7.41
C ASP A 128 -13.11 9.26 6.50
N ASP A 129 -11.88 8.91 6.90
CA ASP A 129 -10.64 9.09 6.14
C ASP A 129 -10.50 8.12 4.95
N GLN A 130 -11.45 7.20 4.82
CA GLN A 130 -11.48 6.13 3.82
C GLN A 130 -12.57 6.33 2.75
N THR A 131 -13.38 7.40 2.85
CA THR A 131 -14.50 7.62 1.94
C THR A 131 -14.07 8.24 0.59
N ILE A 132 -14.57 7.65 -0.50
CA ILE A 132 -14.45 8.22 -1.86
C ILE A 132 -15.67 9.11 -2.11
N ALA A 133 -15.42 10.37 -2.46
CA ALA A 133 -16.46 11.33 -2.80
C ALA A 133 -16.86 11.23 -4.29
N LEU A 134 -18.13 11.53 -4.59
CA LEU A 134 -18.66 11.51 -5.96
C LEU A 134 -17.85 12.43 -6.89
N GLU A 135 -17.34 13.56 -6.39
CA GLU A 135 -16.50 14.48 -7.15
C GLU A 135 -15.21 13.81 -7.66
N GLN A 136 -14.66 12.84 -6.91
CA GLN A 136 -13.46 12.10 -7.33
C GLN A 136 -13.76 11.18 -8.51
N ILE A 137 -14.94 10.55 -8.54
CA ILE A 137 -15.41 9.73 -9.66
C ILE A 137 -15.64 10.59 -10.89
N ILE A 138 -16.37 11.70 -10.75
CA ILE A 138 -16.64 12.63 -11.86
C ILE A 138 -15.32 13.14 -12.45
N LYS A 139 -14.35 13.48 -11.59
CA LYS A 139 -13.03 13.91 -12.05
C LYS A 139 -12.31 12.80 -12.83
N ALA A 140 -12.32 11.56 -12.34
CA ALA A 140 -11.68 10.43 -13.01
C ALA A 140 -12.36 10.11 -14.36
N GLN A 141 -13.69 10.17 -14.42
CA GLN A 141 -14.45 10.00 -15.66
C GLN A 141 -14.09 11.08 -16.68
N ASN A 142 -14.11 12.35 -16.27
CA ASN A 142 -13.77 13.46 -17.17
C ASN A 142 -12.33 13.36 -17.69
N GLU A 143 -11.40 12.89 -16.85
CA GLU A 143 -10.01 12.65 -17.24
C GLU A 143 -9.91 11.57 -18.33
N LEU A 144 -10.57 10.42 -18.13
CA LEU A 144 -10.63 9.33 -19.10
C LEU A 144 -11.31 9.78 -20.40
N ASP A 145 -12.48 10.42 -20.32
CA ASP A 145 -13.22 10.90 -21.48
C ASP A 145 -12.42 11.92 -22.28
N THR A 146 -11.74 12.85 -21.60
CA THR A 146 -10.89 13.83 -22.27
C THR A 146 -9.79 13.13 -23.06
N PHE A 147 -9.19 12.08 -22.50
CA PHE A 147 -8.09 11.37 -23.14
C PHE A 147 -8.54 10.45 -24.28
N LEU A 148 -9.70 9.79 -24.15
CA LEU A 148 -10.26 8.93 -25.19
C LEU A 148 -10.79 9.71 -26.39
N ASN A 149 -11.24 10.95 -26.19
CA ASN A 149 -11.76 11.81 -27.25
C ASN A 149 -10.68 12.66 -27.96
N GLN A 150 -9.39 12.42 -27.68
CA GLN A 150 -8.22 13.00 -28.36
C GLN A 150 -7.69 12.09 -29.46
#